data_AF-S8CIF6-F1
#
_entry.id   AF-S8CIF6-F1
#
_cell.length_a   1.000
_cell.length_b   1.000
_cell.length_c   1.000
_cell.angle_alpha   90.00
_cell.angle_beta   90.00
_cell.angle_gamma   90.00
#
_symmetry.space_group_name_H-M   'P 1'
#
loop_
_entity.id
_entity.type
_entity.pdbx_description
1 polymer ?
#
loop_
_entity_poly.entity_id
_entity_poly.type
_entity_poly.pdbx_seq_one_letter_code
_entity_poly.pdbx_strand_id
1 'polypeptide(L)'
;SFTCFSSKKKKKQQLGFVDRILDYIEGGPKLRKWYGAPDLRQKQKDEANDVNEDLASDLEETRDAVLVTDGDNEIGQSIILSLVVKRIRVKALVKDKRAALEAFGTYVESLVGDANDKRFLKRASTGVRAVICPTAGFLSKIEDWKGIQHVILLSQLSFYRNSTGIQALVTSSSRELVEGDEDAVKNSGVPYTIIRTGNLVNSSPANQQGFSFQKGVSAQGSLRKEDAAFICVEALDHVPSAGLTFEVVNGGEKVSDWKTFFSTL
;
A
#
# COMPACT_ATOMS: atom_id res chain seq x y z
N SER A 1 -62.24 33.74 18.40
CA SER A 1 -61.61 32.47 17.99
C SER A 1 -60.10 32.60 18.09
N PHE A 2 -59.49 32.00 19.11
CA PHE A 2 -58.04 31.94 19.29
C PHE A 2 -57.64 30.47 19.46
N THR A 3 -56.93 29.92 18.48
CA THR A 3 -56.42 28.55 18.48
C THR A 3 -55.03 28.49 19.11
N CYS A 4 -54.87 27.66 20.14
CA CYS A 4 -53.65 27.42 20.90
C CYS A 4 -52.75 26.38 20.20
N PHE A 5 -51.48 26.69 19.97
CA PHE A 5 -50.47 25.76 19.46
C PHE A 5 -49.82 24.98 20.62
N SER A 6 -50.01 23.65 20.62
CA SER A 6 -49.45 22.73 21.62
C SER A 6 -48.00 22.34 21.27
N SER A 7 -47.07 22.58 22.20
CA SER A 7 -45.65 22.19 22.08
C SER A 7 -45.43 20.78 22.68
N LYS A 8 -45.09 19.80 21.84
CA LYS A 8 -44.83 18.41 22.25
C LYS A 8 -43.47 18.27 22.94
N LYS A 9 -43.46 18.08 24.27
CA LYS A 9 -42.28 17.64 25.05
C LYS A 9 -41.84 16.23 24.62
N LYS A 10 -40.57 16.07 24.21
CA LYS A 10 -39.93 14.76 23.96
C LYS A 10 -39.73 14.00 25.27
N LYS A 11 -40.25 12.77 25.36
CA LYS A 11 -40.02 11.81 26.46
C LYS A 11 -38.53 11.43 26.52
N LYS A 12 -37.88 11.64 27.66
CA LYS A 12 -36.58 11.02 27.98
C LYS A 12 -36.79 9.53 28.22
N GLN A 13 -36.30 8.68 27.32
CA GLN A 13 -36.17 7.24 27.59
C GLN A 13 -35.13 7.05 28.71
N GLN A 14 -35.47 6.24 29.72
CA GLN A 14 -34.59 5.91 30.83
C GLN A 14 -33.66 4.75 30.42
N LEU A 15 -32.35 4.92 30.63
CA LEU A 15 -31.33 3.89 30.39
C LEU A 15 -31.52 2.69 31.34
N GLY A 16 -31.16 1.49 30.85
CA GLY A 16 -31.24 0.26 31.61
C GLY A 16 -30.29 0.24 32.81
N PHE A 17 -30.56 -0.66 33.76
CA PHE A 17 -29.76 -0.82 34.98
C PHE A 17 -28.29 -1.16 34.69
N VAL A 18 -28.04 -1.98 33.65
CA VAL A 18 -26.68 -2.37 33.23
C VAL A 18 -25.92 -1.19 32.63
N ASP A 19 -26.57 -0.35 31.81
CA ASP A 19 -25.95 0.86 31.23
C ASP A 19 -25.53 1.86 32.32
N ARG A 20 -26.31 1.97 33.40
CA ARG A 20 -25.96 2.82 34.55
C ARG A 20 -24.74 2.32 35.31
N ILE A 21 -24.56 1.00 35.41
CA ILE A 21 -23.39 0.40 36.07
C ILE A 21 -22.15 0.59 35.20
N LEU A 22 -22.27 0.38 33.89
CA LEU A 22 -21.18 0.61 32.94
C LEU A 22 -20.76 2.08 32.91
N ASP A 23 -21.72 3.01 32.93
CA ASP A 23 -21.47 4.44 33.10
C ASP A 23 -20.66 4.74 34.37
N TYR A 24 -20.92 4.04 35.48
CA TYR A 24 -20.21 4.29 36.75
C TYR A 24 -18.77 3.77 36.74
N ILE A 25 -18.52 2.65 36.06
CA ILE A 25 -17.18 2.05 35.93
C ILE A 25 -16.32 2.90 34.97
N GLU A 26 -16.91 3.46 33.92
CA GLU A 26 -16.22 4.27 32.90
C GLU A 26 -16.15 5.78 33.23
N GLY A 27 -16.53 6.19 34.45
CA GLY A 27 -16.37 7.58 34.92
C GLY A 27 -17.55 8.53 34.63
N GLY A 28 -18.68 8.01 34.19
CA GLY A 28 -19.92 8.73 34.01
C GLY A 28 -19.90 9.78 32.88
N PRO A 29 -21.04 10.44 32.61
CA PRO A 29 -21.19 11.36 31.49
C PRO A 29 -20.22 12.56 31.50
N LYS A 30 -19.68 12.91 32.67
CA LYS A 30 -18.72 14.02 32.81
C LYS A 30 -17.32 13.64 32.31
N LEU A 31 -16.86 12.40 32.49
CA LEU A 31 -15.56 11.96 31.95
C LEU A 31 -15.58 11.78 30.43
N ARG A 32 -16.72 11.35 29.84
CA ARG A 32 -16.85 11.23 28.37
C ARG A 32 -16.54 12.53 27.63
N LYS A 33 -16.90 13.66 28.24
CA LYS A 33 -16.66 15.00 27.71
C LYS A 33 -15.17 15.41 27.76
N TRP A 34 -14.41 14.82 28.68
CA TRP A 34 -12.97 15.06 28.83
C TRP A 34 -12.11 14.18 27.91
N TYR A 35 -12.56 12.95 27.61
CA TYR A 35 -11.84 12.02 26.73
C TYR A 35 -12.38 11.96 25.28
N GLY A 36 -13.34 12.82 24.93
CA GLY A 36 -13.82 12.95 23.55
C GLY A 36 -14.58 11.73 23.00
N ALA A 37 -15.18 10.90 23.86
CA ALA A 37 -15.99 9.78 23.42
C ALA A 37 -17.34 10.29 22.84
N PRO A 38 -17.72 9.93 21.60
CA PRO A 38 -18.96 10.39 21.00
C PRO A 38 -20.19 9.84 21.75
N ASP A 39 -21.24 10.66 21.87
CA ASP A 39 -22.46 10.29 22.58
C ASP A 39 -23.09 9.03 21.95
N LEU A 40 -23.37 8.00 22.76
CA LEU A 40 -24.01 6.74 22.36
C LEU A 40 -25.38 6.90 21.68
N ARG A 41 -25.93 8.11 21.65
CA ARG A 41 -27.16 8.46 20.91
C ARG A 41 -26.96 8.67 19.41
N GLN A 42 -25.72 8.83 18.94
CA GLN A 42 -25.44 8.93 17.50
C GLN A 42 -25.58 7.56 16.82
N LYS A 43 -25.20 6.47 17.52
CA LYS A 43 -25.13 5.11 16.96
C LYS A 43 -26.46 4.49 16.51
N GLN A 44 -27.61 5.05 16.92
CA GLN A 44 -28.94 4.57 16.50
C GLN A 44 -29.61 5.44 15.43
N LYS A 45 -28.93 6.50 14.93
CA LYS A 45 -29.43 7.31 13.79
C LYS A 45 -28.74 7.00 12.47
N ASP A 46 -27.68 6.18 12.49
CA ASP A 46 -26.87 5.89 11.30
C ASP A 46 -27.33 4.62 10.54
N GLU A 47 -28.40 3.94 10.99
CA GLU A 47 -28.97 2.76 10.29
C GLU A 47 -30.17 3.08 9.38
N ALA A 48 -30.55 4.35 9.24
CA ALA A 48 -31.61 4.76 8.33
C ALA A 48 -31.35 6.18 7.82
N ASN A 49 -30.36 6.34 6.96
CA ASN A 49 -30.26 7.49 6.08
C ASN A 49 -29.33 7.15 4.91
N ASP A 50 -29.98 6.65 3.86
CA ASP A 50 -29.54 6.73 2.47
C ASP A 50 -29.36 8.21 2.13
N VAL A 51 -28.12 8.70 2.10
CA VAL A 51 -27.81 10.10 1.77
C VAL A 51 -26.72 10.11 0.70
N ASN A 52 -27.16 10.43 -0.51
CA ASN A 52 -26.43 11.09 -1.61
C ASN A 52 -24.90 11.20 -1.42
N GLU A 53 -24.18 10.40 -2.19
CA GLU A 53 -22.71 10.29 -2.22
C GLU A 53 -21.99 11.40 -3.03
N ASP A 54 -22.60 12.56 -3.25
CA ASP A 54 -22.05 13.58 -4.17
C ASP A 54 -21.56 14.88 -3.51
N LEU A 55 -21.29 14.89 -2.21
CA LEU A 55 -20.68 16.05 -1.54
C LEU A 55 -19.65 15.65 -0.47
N ALA A 56 -18.65 14.86 -0.86
CA ALA A 56 -17.36 14.91 -0.17
C ALA A 56 -16.58 16.10 -0.73
N SER A 57 -16.74 17.25 -0.09
CA SER A 57 -15.87 18.41 -0.26
C SER A 57 -14.40 17.98 -0.24
N ASP A 58 -13.61 18.52 -1.16
CA ASP A 58 -12.14 18.48 -1.24
C ASP A 58 -11.47 19.03 0.04
N LEU A 59 -11.71 18.40 1.19
CA LEU A 59 -10.71 18.41 2.24
C LEU A 59 -9.58 17.57 1.67
N GLU A 60 -8.48 18.25 1.36
CA GLU A 60 -7.23 17.67 0.91
C GLU A 60 -6.82 16.59 1.92
N GLU A 61 -7.30 15.36 1.72
CA GLU A 61 -6.87 14.22 2.52
C GLU A 61 -5.36 14.22 2.47
N THR A 62 -4.72 14.29 3.63
CA THR A 62 -3.26 14.30 3.72
C THR A 62 -2.74 13.02 3.06
N ARG A 63 -2.24 13.15 1.82
CA ARG A 63 -1.65 12.06 1.06
C ARG A 63 -0.23 11.85 1.54
N ASP A 64 -0.08 10.99 2.53
CA ASP A 64 1.22 10.68 3.15
C ASP A 64 1.41 9.16 3.32
N ALA A 65 0.49 8.31 2.86
CA ALA A 65 0.65 6.86 2.97
C ALA A 65 1.42 6.26 1.80
N VAL A 66 2.16 5.18 2.06
CA VAL A 66 2.76 4.32 1.03
C VAL A 66 1.94 3.04 0.91
N LEU A 67 1.51 2.70 -0.30
CA LEU A 67 0.79 1.47 -0.59
C LEU A 67 1.75 0.37 -1.01
N VAL A 68 1.67 -0.80 -0.38
CA VAL A 68 2.39 -2.03 -0.77
C VAL A 68 1.39 -3.05 -1.31
N THR A 69 1.53 -3.49 -2.55
CA THR A 69 0.45 -4.18 -3.31
C THR A 69 0.39 -5.71 -3.13
N ASP A 70 1.39 -6.33 -2.50
CA ASP A 70 1.42 -7.76 -2.16
C ASP A 70 2.18 -7.95 -0.83
N GLY A 71 1.56 -7.51 0.25
CA GLY A 71 2.14 -7.44 1.58
C GLY A 71 2.36 -8.79 2.27
N ASP A 72 1.77 -9.88 1.76
CA ASP A 72 1.96 -11.21 2.34
C ASP A 72 3.24 -11.90 1.85
N ASN A 73 3.78 -11.49 0.71
CA ASN A 73 4.98 -12.12 0.16
C ASN A 73 6.25 -11.68 0.93
N GLU A 74 7.31 -12.49 0.93
CA GLU A 74 8.53 -12.23 1.72
C GLU A 74 9.16 -10.84 1.45
N ILE A 75 9.10 -10.35 0.20
CA ILE A 75 9.63 -9.02 -0.19
C ILE A 75 8.71 -7.93 0.35
N GLY A 76 7.39 -8.07 0.19
CA GLY A 76 6.37 -7.15 0.67
C GLY A 76 6.40 -7.02 2.19
N GLN A 77 6.51 -8.14 2.92
CA GLN A 77 6.67 -8.13 4.37
C GLN A 77 7.95 -7.37 4.78
N SER A 78 9.07 -7.62 4.09
CA SER A 78 10.34 -6.93 4.37
C SER A 78 10.23 -5.41 4.12
N ILE A 79 9.61 -5.01 3.00
CA ILE A 79 9.33 -3.60 2.69
C ILE A 79 8.45 -2.97 3.79
N ILE A 80 7.36 -3.63 4.16
CA ILE A 80 6.43 -3.15 5.20
C ILE A 80 7.18 -2.92 6.52
N LEU A 81 7.99 -3.89 6.96
CA LEU A 81 8.78 -3.77 8.19
C LEU A 81 9.75 -2.59 8.13
N SER A 82 10.48 -2.43 7.03
CA SER A 82 11.40 -1.30 6.85
C SER A 82 10.66 0.06 6.89
N LEU A 83 9.50 0.16 6.25
CA LEU A 83 8.68 1.38 6.25
C LEU A 83 8.13 1.70 7.65
N VAL A 84 7.70 0.69 8.41
CA VAL A 84 7.25 0.86 9.81
C VAL A 84 8.39 1.37 10.69
N VAL A 85 9.60 0.83 10.54
CA VAL A 85 10.80 1.32 11.26
C VAL A 85 11.12 2.76 10.87
N LYS A 86 10.98 3.13 9.60
CA LYS A 86 11.09 4.51 9.10
C LYS A 86 9.92 5.42 9.54
N ARG A 87 8.94 4.91 10.29
CA ARG A 87 7.72 5.61 10.76
C ARG A 87 6.87 6.19 9.62
N ILE A 88 6.88 5.53 8.48
CA ILE A 88 6.07 5.89 7.32
C ILE A 88 4.71 5.22 7.48
N ARG A 89 3.61 5.95 7.20
CA ARG A 89 2.27 5.34 7.17
C ARG A 89 2.18 4.35 6.02
N VAL A 90 1.83 3.09 6.33
CA VAL A 90 1.76 2.00 5.35
C VAL A 90 0.32 1.54 5.18
N LYS A 91 -0.13 1.47 3.93
CA LYS A 91 -1.27 0.66 3.52
C LYS A 91 -0.74 -0.59 2.84
N ALA A 92 -1.21 -1.77 3.22
CA ALA A 92 -0.75 -3.02 2.62
C ALA A 92 -1.92 -3.81 2.09
N LEU A 93 -1.85 -4.21 0.82
CA LEU A 93 -2.77 -5.19 0.27
C LEU A 93 -2.33 -6.57 0.74
N VAL A 94 -3.25 -7.28 1.38
CA VAL A 94 -3.01 -8.61 1.95
C VAL A 94 -4.16 -9.54 1.60
N LYS A 95 -3.90 -10.84 1.63
CA LYS A 95 -4.86 -11.93 1.44
C LYS A 95 -5.52 -12.27 2.78
N ASP A 96 -4.75 -12.27 3.87
CA ASP A 96 -5.24 -12.57 5.21
C ASP A 96 -5.04 -11.37 6.16
N LYS A 97 -6.14 -10.68 6.46
CA LYS A 97 -6.13 -9.53 7.37
C LYS A 97 -5.73 -9.91 8.80
N ARG A 98 -6.05 -11.12 9.26
CA ARG A 98 -5.75 -11.58 10.63
C ARG A 98 -4.26 -11.85 10.76
N ALA A 99 -3.68 -12.60 9.81
CA ALA A 99 -2.25 -12.85 9.78
C ALA A 99 -1.45 -11.55 9.69
N ALA A 100 -1.89 -10.59 8.86
CA ALA A 100 -1.26 -9.28 8.76
C ALA A 100 -1.36 -8.48 10.08
N LEU A 101 -2.49 -8.56 10.78
CA LEU A 101 -2.66 -7.91 12.09
C LEU A 101 -1.77 -8.54 13.17
N GLU A 102 -1.58 -9.87 13.14
CA GLU A 102 -0.67 -10.56 14.04
C GLU A 102 0.79 -10.20 13.78
N ALA A 103 1.18 -10.10 12.50
CA ALA A 103 2.55 -9.80 12.08
C ALA A 103 2.93 -8.32 12.29
N PHE A 104 2.04 -7.38 11.95
CA PHE A 104 2.35 -5.95 11.89
C PHE A 104 1.54 -5.09 12.86
N GLY A 105 0.56 -5.66 13.58
CA GLY A 105 -0.29 -4.92 14.51
C GLY A 105 -1.07 -3.79 13.82
N THR A 106 -1.34 -2.73 14.58
CA THR A 106 -2.03 -1.54 14.08
C THR A 106 -1.11 -0.53 13.39
N TYR A 107 0.17 -0.87 13.18
CA TYR A 107 1.13 -0.01 12.49
C TYR A 107 0.89 0.04 10.97
N VAL A 108 0.15 -0.93 10.44
CA VAL A 108 -0.14 -1.08 9.01
C VAL A 108 -1.65 -1.12 8.79
N GLU A 109 -2.15 -0.34 7.83
CA GLU A 109 -3.53 -0.42 7.38
C GLU A 109 -3.65 -1.58 6.37
N SER A 110 -4.05 -2.75 6.87
CA SER A 110 -4.24 -3.95 6.06
C SER A 110 -5.56 -3.92 5.27
N LEU A 111 -5.44 -4.00 3.95
CA LEU A 111 -6.53 -3.97 2.98
C LEU A 111 -6.68 -5.34 2.31
N VAL A 112 -7.90 -5.88 2.34
CA VAL A 112 -8.27 -7.11 1.63
C VAL A 112 -9.35 -6.77 0.61
N GLY A 113 -9.21 -7.28 -0.61
CA GLY A 113 -10.19 -7.15 -1.67
C GLY A 113 -9.67 -7.67 -3.01
N ASP A 114 -10.56 -7.66 -4.00
CA ASP A 114 -10.24 -8.10 -5.36
C ASP A 114 -9.56 -6.98 -6.13
N ALA A 115 -8.42 -7.27 -6.76
CA ALA A 115 -7.72 -6.34 -7.62
C ALA A 115 -8.53 -5.92 -8.87
N ASN A 116 -9.61 -6.64 -9.22
CA ASN A 116 -10.52 -6.27 -10.31
C ASN A 116 -11.72 -5.42 -9.84
N ASP A 117 -11.91 -5.21 -8.53
CA ASP A 117 -12.98 -4.37 -8.01
C ASP A 117 -12.56 -2.89 -8.01
N LYS A 118 -13.21 -2.09 -8.85
CA LYS A 118 -12.95 -0.65 -8.96
C LYS A 118 -13.16 0.10 -7.63
N ARG A 119 -14.13 -0.31 -6.81
CA ARG A 119 -14.36 0.30 -5.49
C ARG A 119 -13.21 -0.01 -4.54
N PHE A 120 -12.70 -1.24 -4.58
CA PHE A 120 -11.51 -1.64 -3.84
C PHE A 120 -10.29 -0.84 -4.27
N LEU A 121 -10.01 -0.74 -5.57
CA LEU A 121 -8.87 0.00 -6.10
C LEU A 121 -8.92 1.47 -5.72
N LYS A 122 -10.09 2.12 -5.84
CA LYS A 122 -10.28 3.51 -5.40
C LYS A 122 -9.96 3.68 -3.92
N ARG A 123 -10.49 2.80 -3.07
CA ARG A 123 -10.22 2.81 -1.63
C ARG A 123 -8.74 2.56 -1.31
N ALA A 124 -8.09 1.66 -2.04
CA ALA A 124 -6.67 1.34 -1.86
C ALA A 124 -5.76 2.53 -2.20
N SER A 125 -6.09 3.29 -3.25
CA SER A 125 -5.33 4.48 -3.69
C SER A 125 -5.65 5.75 -2.89
N THR A 126 -6.74 5.76 -2.12
CA THR A 126 -7.16 6.93 -1.32
C THR A 126 -6.13 7.25 -0.23
N GLY A 127 -5.67 8.50 -0.16
CA GLY A 127 -4.63 8.96 0.78
C GLY A 127 -3.21 8.46 0.50
N VAL A 128 -2.97 7.82 -0.65
CA VAL A 128 -1.66 7.27 -1.02
C VAL A 128 -0.83 8.31 -1.78
N ARG A 129 0.41 8.52 -1.34
CA ARG A 129 1.40 9.36 -2.04
C ARG A 129 2.32 8.54 -2.95
N ALA A 130 2.59 7.29 -2.60
CA ALA A 130 3.51 6.44 -3.35
C ALA A 130 3.05 4.99 -3.31
N VAL A 131 3.33 4.25 -4.38
CA VAL A 131 3.01 2.82 -4.49
C VAL A 131 4.31 2.04 -4.67
N ILE A 132 4.53 1.04 -3.84
CA ILE A 132 5.61 0.06 -4.01
C ILE A 132 4.95 -1.26 -4.41
N CYS A 133 5.33 -1.78 -5.57
CA CYS A 133 4.81 -3.00 -6.15
C CYS A 133 5.92 -4.07 -6.15
N PRO A 134 5.98 -4.96 -5.13
CA PRO A 134 7.02 -5.97 -5.03
C PRO A 134 6.86 -7.10 -6.05
N THR A 135 5.69 -7.21 -6.68
CA THR A 135 5.36 -8.26 -7.65
C THR A 135 4.33 -7.71 -8.64
N ALA A 136 4.47 -8.08 -9.92
CA ALA A 136 3.60 -7.60 -10.98
C ALA A 136 2.19 -8.20 -10.94
N GLY A 137 1.26 -7.54 -11.63
CA GLY A 137 -0.13 -7.93 -11.82
C GLY A 137 -1.14 -7.04 -11.08
N PHE A 138 -0.69 -5.93 -10.50
CA PHE A 138 -1.56 -4.96 -9.82
C PHE A 138 -1.63 -3.62 -10.54
N LEU A 139 -0.51 -3.08 -11.03
CA LEU A 139 -0.44 -1.70 -11.53
C LEU A 139 -1.23 -1.49 -12.82
N SER A 140 -1.27 -2.50 -13.69
CA SER A 140 -2.09 -2.52 -14.91
C SER A 140 -3.60 -2.39 -14.66
N LYS A 141 -4.07 -2.62 -13.43
CA LYS A 141 -5.47 -2.51 -13.04
C LYS A 141 -5.84 -1.14 -12.49
N ILE A 142 -4.85 -0.30 -12.18
CA ILE A 142 -5.08 1.05 -11.65
C ILE A 142 -5.47 1.96 -12.83
N GLU A 143 -6.70 2.45 -12.81
CA GLU A 143 -7.20 3.40 -13.81
C GLU A 143 -6.92 4.86 -13.40
N ASP A 144 -6.98 5.18 -12.10
CA ASP A 144 -6.80 6.53 -11.58
C ASP A 144 -5.52 6.65 -10.76
N TRP A 145 -4.59 7.45 -11.26
CA TRP A 145 -3.29 7.71 -10.66
C TRP A 145 -3.25 9.05 -9.90
N LYS A 146 -4.39 9.75 -9.78
CA LYS A 146 -4.47 11.08 -9.19
C LYS A 146 -3.96 11.11 -7.75
N GLY A 147 -2.94 11.94 -7.52
CA GLY A 147 -2.36 12.17 -6.20
C GLY A 147 -1.19 11.25 -5.84
N ILE A 148 -0.95 10.20 -6.63
CA ILE A 148 0.27 9.40 -6.52
C ILE A 148 1.41 10.25 -7.11
N GLN A 149 2.49 10.37 -6.34
CA GLN A 149 3.67 11.17 -6.65
C GLN A 149 4.83 10.29 -7.09
N HIS A 150 4.84 9.00 -6.73
CA HIS A 150 5.90 8.07 -7.08
C HIS A 150 5.42 6.62 -7.13
N VAL A 151 5.82 5.89 -8.17
CA VAL A 151 5.55 4.45 -8.31
C VAL A 151 6.86 3.68 -8.40
N ILE A 152 7.05 2.69 -7.53
CA ILE A 152 8.22 1.81 -7.52
C ILE A 152 7.76 0.41 -7.88
N LEU A 153 8.30 -0.14 -8.96
CA LEU A 153 7.93 -1.46 -9.46
C LEU A 153 9.16 -2.38 -9.48
N LEU A 154 9.07 -3.51 -8.77
CA LEU A 154 10.00 -4.61 -8.92
C LEU A 154 9.56 -5.47 -10.11
N SER A 155 10.37 -5.48 -11.17
CA SER A 155 10.08 -6.15 -12.44
C SER A 155 11.04 -7.30 -12.69
N GLN A 156 10.54 -8.44 -13.18
CA GLN A 156 11.37 -9.56 -13.65
C GLN A 156 11.32 -9.72 -15.18
N LEU A 157 11.02 -8.63 -15.90
CA LEU A 157 10.75 -8.70 -17.34
C LEU A 157 11.91 -9.32 -18.13
N SER A 158 13.15 -8.89 -17.86
CA SER A 158 14.34 -9.39 -18.53
C SER A 158 14.57 -10.88 -18.28
N PHE A 159 14.33 -11.34 -17.05
CA PHE A 159 14.42 -12.74 -16.67
C PHE A 159 13.40 -13.59 -17.44
N TYR A 160 12.13 -13.14 -17.50
CA TYR A 160 11.09 -13.86 -18.24
C TYR A 160 11.31 -13.83 -19.76
N ARG A 161 11.82 -12.73 -20.33
CA ARG A 161 12.16 -12.66 -21.77
C ARG A 161 13.27 -13.61 -22.18
N ASN A 162 14.18 -13.91 -21.25
CA ASN A 162 15.28 -14.85 -21.47
C ASN A 162 14.87 -16.32 -21.24
N SER A 163 13.65 -16.58 -20.78
CA SER A 163 13.14 -17.95 -20.67
C SER A 163 12.99 -18.60 -22.05
N THR A 164 13.36 -19.87 -22.17
CA THR A 164 13.30 -20.61 -23.44
C THR A 164 12.61 -21.97 -23.27
N GLY A 165 12.16 -22.55 -24.39
CA GLY A 165 11.51 -23.87 -24.39
C GLY A 165 10.25 -23.93 -23.51
N ILE A 166 10.12 -25.00 -22.72
CA ILE A 166 8.98 -25.23 -21.82
C ILE A 166 8.90 -24.13 -20.76
N GLN A 167 10.03 -23.54 -20.35
CA GLN A 167 10.06 -22.46 -19.36
C GLN A 167 9.32 -21.21 -19.86
N ALA A 168 9.40 -20.91 -21.16
CA ALA A 168 8.67 -19.78 -21.75
C ALA A 168 7.14 -20.01 -21.74
N LEU A 169 6.70 -21.26 -21.92
CA LEU A 169 5.29 -21.61 -21.89
C LEU A 169 4.70 -21.45 -20.48
N VAL A 170 5.44 -21.85 -19.44
CA VAL A 170 4.96 -21.74 -18.05
C VAL A 170 5.06 -20.32 -17.48
N THR A 171 5.92 -19.46 -18.04
CA THR A 171 6.10 -18.07 -17.58
C THR A 171 5.39 -17.02 -18.45
N SER A 172 4.67 -17.44 -19.49
CA SER A 172 3.99 -16.54 -20.43
C SER A 172 3.01 -15.59 -19.74
N SER A 173 2.14 -16.11 -18.87
CA SER A 173 1.19 -15.30 -18.12
C SER A 173 1.88 -14.32 -17.16
N SER A 174 2.92 -14.77 -16.43
CA SER A 174 3.72 -13.88 -15.58
C SER A 174 4.38 -12.77 -16.40
N ARG A 175 4.87 -13.09 -17.60
CA ARG A 175 5.46 -12.12 -18.51
C ARG A 175 4.43 -11.09 -18.96
N GLU A 176 3.23 -11.49 -19.37
CA GLU A 176 2.16 -10.58 -19.77
C GLU A 176 1.78 -9.62 -18.65
N LEU A 177 1.69 -10.10 -17.40
CA LEU A 177 1.42 -9.26 -16.23
C LEU A 177 2.53 -8.24 -15.99
N VAL A 178 3.80 -8.64 -16.11
CA VAL A 178 4.94 -7.73 -15.94
C VAL A 178 4.99 -6.69 -17.07
N GLU A 179 4.77 -7.11 -18.33
CA GLU A 179 4.73 -6.18 -19.48
C GLU A 179 3.60 -5.16 -19.29
N GLY A 180 2.40 -5.62 -18.92
CA GLY A 180 1.26 -4.75 -18.65
C GLY A 180 1.50 -3.76 -17.51
N ASP A 181 2.10 -4.20 -16.41
CA ASP A 181 2.41 -3.31 -15.28
C ASP A 181 3.50 -2.29 -15.62
N GLU A 182 4.58 -2.69 -16.31
CA GLU A 182 5.59 -1.74 -16.76
C GLU A 182 5.02 -0.69 -17.72
N ASP A 183 4.17 -1.11 -18.66
CA ASP A 183 3.55 -0.20 -19.62
C ASP A 183 2.54 0.73 -18.94
N ALA A 184 1.73 0.22 -18.00
CA ALA A 184 0.82 1.04 -17.22
C ALA A 184 1.55 2.12 -16.41
N VAL A 185 2.67 1.78 -15.77
CA VAL A 185 3.49 2.74 -15.04
C VAL A 185 4.08 3.81 -15.95
N LYS A 186 4.66 3.42 -17.09
CA LYS A 186 5.25 4.37 -18.06
C LYS A 186 4.21 5.31 -18.65
N ASN A 187 2.98 4.82 -18.86
CA ASN A 187 1.88 5.58 -19.43
C ASN A 187 1.05 6.36 -18.39
N SER A 188 1.31 6.16 -17.09
CA SER A 188 0.55 6.80 -16.00
C SER A 188 0.73 8.32 -15.90
N GLY A 189 1.85 8.85 -16.42
CA GLY A 189 2.27 10.24 -16.22
C GLY A 189 2.79 10.54 -14.81
N VAL A 190 2.92 9.52 -13.94
CA VAL A 190 3.48 9.65 -12.59
C VAL A 190 4.98 9.33 -12.63
N PRO A 191 5.83 10.07 -11.88
CA PRO A 191 7.22 9.67 -11.66
C PRO A 191 7.34 8.22 -11.21
N TYR A 192 8.30 7.48 -11.75
CA TYR A 192 8.43 6.05 -11.45
C TYR A 192 9.86 5.57 -11.36
N THR A 193 10.06 4.47 -10.63
CA THR A 193 11.30 3.70 -10.58
C THR A 193 10.99 2.23 -10.86
N ILE A 194 11.40 1.73 -12.03
CA ILE A 194 11.29 0.31 -12.40
C ILE A 194 12.64 -0.36 -12.13
N ILE A 195 12.64 -1.28 -11.16
CA ILE A 195 13.82 -2.04 -10.74
C ILE A 195 13.72 -3.41 -11.40
N ARG A 196 14.48 -3.64 -12.48
CA ARG A 196 14.49 -4.92 -13.20
C ARG A 196 15.47 -5.88 -12.55
N THR A 197 14.97 -6.97 -11.99
CA THR A 197 15.77 -7.96 -11.27
C THR A 197 15.93 -9.24 -12.07
N GLY A 198 16.98 -9.99 -11.73
CA GLY A 198 17.11 -11.38 -12.12
C GLY A 198 16.19 -12.33 -11.32
N ASN A 199 16.63 -13.58 -11.21
CA ASN A 199 15.94 -14.58 -10.41
C ASN A 199 15.94 -14.20 -8.92
N LEU A 200 14.78 -14.21 -8.28
CA LEU A 200 14.66 -13.81 -6.87
C LEU A 200 14.90 -15.03 -5.96
N VAL A 201 15.88 -14.92 -5.07
CA VAL A 201 16.34 -16.02 -4.20
C VAL A 201 16.32 -15.64 -2.72
N ASN A 202 16.19 -16.61 -1.83
CA ASN A 202 16.20 -16.35 -0.38
C ASN A 202 17.63 -16.21 0.17
N SER A 203 18.60 -16.91 -0.43
CA SER A 203 20.01 -16.86 -0.05
C SER A 203 20.91 -16.85 -1.28
N SER A 204 22.00 -16.10 -1.22
CA SER A 204 22.98 -16.03 -2.30
C SER A 204 23.91 -17.25 -2.23
N PRO A 205 24.15 -17.98 -3.34
CA PRO A 205 25.05 -19.13 -3.31
C PRO A 205 26.54 -18.79 -3.07
N ALA A 206 26.95 -17.51 -3.15
CA ALA A 206 28.37 -17.16 -3.31
C ALA A 206 28.90 -15.99 -2.43
N ASN A 207 28.40 -15.79 -1.20
CA ASN A 207 28.80 -14.67 -0.31
C ASN A 207 28.84 -13.29 -1.02
N GLN A 208 28.06 -13.13 -2.08
CA GLN A 208 27.95 -11.89 -2.85
C GLN A 208 27.03 -10.95 -2.05
N GLN A 209 27.65 -10.03 -1.32
CA GLN A 209 26.97 -9.05 -0.48
C GLN A 209 26.70 -7.72 -1.20
N GLY A 210 27.16 -7.59 -2.46
CA GLY A 210 27.00 -6.39 -3.26
C GLY A 210 26.02 -6.55 -4.41
N PHE A 211 26.12 -5.62 -5.35
CA PHE A 211 25.23 -5.46 -6.51
C PHE A 211 26.01 -5.47 -7.82
N SER A 212 25.28 -5.58 -8.92
CA SER A 212 25.74 -5.28 -10.27
C SER A 212 24.58 -4.68 -11.04
N PHE A 213 24.82 -3.53 -11.67
CA PHE A 213 23.82 -2.75 -12.40
C PHE A 213 24.07 -2.71 -13.92
N GLN A 214 24.94 -3.60 -14.42
CA GLN A 214 25.28 -3.62 -15.84
C GLN A 214 24.06 -3.98 -16.69
N LYS A 215 23.98 -3.41 -17.88
CA LYS A 215 22.89 -3.71 -18.83
C LYS A 215 22.87 -5.21 -19.19
N GLY A 216 21.70 -5.84 -19.12
CA GLY A 216 21.49 -7.25 -19.44
C GLY A 216 21.73 -8.23 -18.29
N VAL A 217 22.21 -7.80 -17.12
CA VAL A 217 22.49 -8.70 -15.98
C VAL A 217 21.24 -9.36 -15.42
N SER A 218 20.10 -8.66 -15.49
CA SER A 218 18.83 -9.18 -14.99
C SER A 218 18.27 -10.36 -15.80
N ALA A 219 18.82 -10.65 -16.98
CA ALA A 219 18.40 -11.81 -17.78
C ALA A 219 18.87 -13.16 -17.21
N GLN A 220 20.00 -13.18 -16.49
CA GLN A 220 20.66 -14.44 -16.06
C GLN A 220 21.15 -14.43 -14.60
N GLY A 221 21.29 -13.26 -13.97
CA GLY A 221 21.72 -13.18 -12.58
C GLY A 221 20.59 -13.47 -11.58
N SER A 222 20.94 -13.46 -10.29
CA SER A 222 20.01 -13.62 -9.18
C SER A 222 20.11 -12.45 -8.22
N LEU A 223 19.02 -12.11 -7.54
CA LEU A 223 18.96 -11.09 -6.51
C LEU A 223 18.28 -11.65 -5.26
N ARG A 224 18.86 -11.42 -4.08
CA ARG A 224 18.23 -11.78 -2.82
C ARG A 224 16.95 -10.98 -2.63
N LYS A 225 15.91 -11.63 -2.13
CA LYS A 225 14.63 -10.99 -1.82
C LYS A 225 14.76 -9.85 -0.81
N GLU A 226 15.62 -10.01 0.19
CA GLU A 226 15.92 -8.95 1.17
C GLU A 226 16.56 -7.72 0.52
N ASP A 227 17.53 -7.94 -0.39
CA ASP A 227 18.15 -6.86 -1.14
C ASP A 227 17.16 -6.18 -2.10
N ALA A 228 16.28 -6.94 -2.74
CA ALA A 228 15.23 -6.40 -3.59
C ALA A 228 14.29 -5.49 -2.79
N ALA A 229 13.87 -5.93 -1.60
CA ALA A 229 13.07 -5.14 -0.68
C ALA A 229 13.79 -3.86 -0.25
N PHE A 230 15.08 -3.98 0.08
CA PHE A 230 15.92 -2.85 0.48
C PHE A 230 16.02 -1.79 -0.61
N ILE A 231 16.32 -2.18 -1.87
CA ILE A 231 16.39 -1.23 -3.00
C ILE A 231 15.03 -0.54 -3.21
N CYS A 232 13.92 -1.28 -3.13
CA CYS A 232 12.58 -0.69 -3.26
C CYS A 232 12.32 0.40 -2.20
N VAL A 233 12.75 0.18 -0.96
CA VAL A 233 12.58 1.16 0.13
C VAL A 233 13.51 2.35 -0.05
N GLU A 234 14.75 2.15 -0.47
CA GLU A 234 15.68 3.24 -0.73
C GLU A 234 15.26 4.10 -1.92
N ALA A 235 14.63 3.50 -2.93
CA ALA A 235 14.08 4.24 -4.07
C ALA A 235 12.99 5.24 -3.66
N LEU A 236 12.25 4.99 -2.56
CA LEU A 236 11.16 5.87 -2.09
C LEU A 236 11.62 7.30 -1.79
N ASP A 237 12.85 7.47 -1.35
CA ASP A 237 13.42 8.78 -1.00
C ASP A 237 14.00 9.52 -2.22
N HIS A 238 13.94 8.91 -3.42
CA HIS A 238 14.43 9.46 -4.67
C HIS A 238 13.38 9.38 -5.79
N VAL A 239 12.59 10.45 -5.93
CA VAL A 239 11.58 10.59 -6.99
C VAL A 239 12.25 11.15 -8.26
N PRO A 240 12.35 10.40 -9.37
CA PRO A 240 13.01 10.84 -10.60
C PRO A 240 12.12 11.80 -11.41
N SER A 241 12.72 12.71 -12.17
CA SER A 241 11.97 13.70 -12.97
C SER A 241 11.37 13.15 -14.28
N ALA A 242 12.05 12.20 -14.93
CA ALA A 242 11.66 11.63 -16.24
C ALA A 242 11.30 10.13 -16.18
N GLY A 243 11.19 9.55 -14.98
CA GLY A 243 11.14 8.11 -14.75
C GLY A 243 12.53 7.47 -14.78
N LEU A 244 12.73 6.44 -13.97
CA LEU A 244 13.99 5.70 -13.83
C LEU A 244 13.74 4.22 -14.08
N THR A 245 14.57 3.58 -14.91
CA THR A 245 14.55 2.12 -15.12
C THR A 245 15.98 1.62 -15.13
N PHE A 246 16.30 0.68 -14.26
CA PHE A 246 17.63 0.07 -14.20
C PHE A 246 17.54 -1.42 -13.90
N GLU A 247 18.63 -2.13 -14.18
CA GLU A 247 18.76 -3.56 -13.90
C GLU A 247 19.61 -3.79 -12.68
N VAL A 248 19.32 -4.84 -11.90
CA VAL A 248 20.11 -5.18 -10.72
C VAL A 248 20.09 -6.68 -10.43
N VAL A 249 21.27 -7.20 -10.07
CA VAL A 249 21.48 -8.54 -9.51
C VAL A 249 22.53 -8.46 -8.39
N ASN A 250 22.70 -9.52 -7.61
CA ASN A 250 23.81 -9.59 -6.68
C ASN A 250 25.16 -9.69 -7.40
N GLY A 251 26.15 -8.98 -6.87
CA GLY A 251 27.48 -8.86 -7.44
C GLY A 251 28.51 -8.41 -6.41
N GLY A 252 29.49 -7.62 -6.85
CA GLY A 252 30.59 -7.14 -6.01
C GLY A 252 30.53 -5.66 -5.63
N GLU A 253 29.67 -4.87 -6.29
CA GLU A 253 29.60 -3.43 -6.08
C GLU A 253 28.91 -3.10 -4.76
N LYS A 254 29.50 -2.20 -3.97
CA LYS A 254 28.91 -1.71 -2.72
C LYS A 254 28.35 -0.31 -2.94
N VAL A 255 27.05 -0.14 -2.71
CA VAL A 255 26.38 1.16 -2.75
C VAL A 255 26.21 1.65 -1.32
N SER A 256 26.92 2.71 -0.95
CA SER A 256 26.84 3.32 0.39
C SER A 256 25.86 4.50 0.46
N ASP A 257 25.67 5.23 -0.65
CA ASP A 257 24.73 6.35 -0.75
C ASP A 257 23.78 6.11 -1.93
N TRP A 258 22.58 5.60 -1.62
CA TRP A 258 21.56 5.29 -2.61
C TRP A 258 21.00 6.54 -3.29
N LYS A 259 20.90 7.65 -2.57
CA LYS A 259 20.36 8.90 -3.13
C LYS A 259 21.28 9.45 -4.22
N THR A 260 22.58 9.47 -3.96
CA THR A 260 23.58 9.84 -4.98
C THR A 260 23.59 8.83 -6.11
N PHE A 261 23.59 7.54 -5.79
CA PHE A 261 23.59 6.48 -6.81
C PHE A 261 22.42 6.60 -7.80
N PHE A 262 21.18 6.73 -7.32
CA PHE A 262 20.03 6.88 -8.22
C PHE A 262 20.10 8.14 -9.09
N SER A 263 20.75 9.21 -8.61
CA SER A 263 20.95 10.43 -9.39
C SER A 263 21.97 10.26 -10.53
N THR A 264 22.77 9.18 -10.53
CA THR A 264 23.76 8.89 -11.57
C THR A 264 23.25 7.97 -12.69
N LEU A 265 22.07 7.39 -12.51
CA LEU A 265 21.47 6.44 -13.46
C LEU A 265 20.64 7.13 -14.55
#